data_AF-A0A1J0EEW3-F1
#
_entry.id   AF-A0A1J0EEW3-F1
#
_cell.length_a   1.000
_cell.length_b   1.000
_cell.length_c   1.000
_cell.angle_alpha   90.00
_cell.angle_beta   90.00
_cell.angle_gamma   90.00
#
_symmetry.space_group_name_H-M   'P 1'
#
loop_
_entity.id
_entity.type
_entity.pdbx_description
1 polymer ?
#
loop_
_entity_poly.entity_id
_entity_poly.type
_entity_poly.pdbx_seq_one_letter_code
_entity_poly.pdbx_strand_id
1 'polypeptide(L)'
;MNRTDKIIAISYPLILLAITIACTGALLSNYSSGKYSSEADSLIIPLSAIAITLLAQVFLYALQLPYYTHRPSQSGRGLVKKTVAIVATAISLTTFGWIIKFWSGATNLNIQLLYISAAIIFAGFQYRLYQKK
;
A
#
# COMPACT_ATOMS: atom_id res chain seq x y z
N MET A 1 -6.35 -19.96 -11.56
CA MET A 1 -6.33 -19.23 -10.28
C MET A 1 -7.49 -19.73 -9.44
N ASN A 2 -7.23 -20.32 -8.25
CA ASN A 2 -8.28 -20.88 -7.40
C ASN A 2 -9.18 -19.76 -6.86
N ARG A 3 -10.41 -20.10 -6.43
CA ARG A 3 -11.40 -19.14 -5.92
C ARG A 3 -10.84 -18.29 -4.77
N THR A 4 -10.10 -18.91 -3.86
CA THR A 4 -9.40 -18.26 -2.73
C THR A 4 -8.41 -17.19 -3.19
N ASP A 5 -7.74 -17.42 -4.33
CA ASP A 5 -6.71 -16.52 -4.84
C ASP A 5 -7.30 -15.27 -5.48
N LYS A 6 -8.44 -15.44 -6.17
CA LYS A 6 -9.24 -14.33 -6.70
C LYS A 6 -9.75 -13.45 -5.56
N ILE A 7 -10.25 -14.07 -4.49
CA ILE A 7 -10.70 -13.35 -3.31
C ILE A 7 -9.53 -12.54 -2.74
N ILE A 8 -8.40 -13.19 -2.46
CA ILE A 8 -7.20 -12.52 -1.90
C ILE A 8 -6.76 -11.35 -2.79
N ALA A 9 -6.70 -11.53 -4.12
CA ALA A 9 -6.31 -10.50 -5.06
C ALA A 9 -7.26 -9.29 -5.11
N ILE A 10 -8.56 -9.48 -4.82
CA ILE A 10 -9.54 -8.40 -4.73
C ILE A 10 -9.52 -7.76 -3.34
N SER A 11 -9.29 -8.55 -2.28
CA SER A 11 -9.28 -8.08 -0.91
C SER A 11 -8.17 -7.07 -0.63
N TYR A 12 -6.98 -7.26 -1.20
CA TYR A 12 -5.85 -6.35 -0.96
C TYR A 12 -6.14 -4.87 -1.30
N PRO A 13 -6.54 -4.51 -2.53
CA PRO A 13 -6.84 -3.11 -2.86
C PRO A 13 -8.01 -2.54 -2.05
N LEU A 14 -8.99 -3.37 -1.66
CA LEU A 14 -10.08 -2.94 -0.78
C LEU A 14 -9.59 -2.61 0.64
N ILE A 15 -8.69 -3.44 1.19
CA ILE A 15 -8.06 -3.17 2.49
C ILE A 15 -7.23 -1.89 2.43
N LEU A 16 -6.46 -1.69 1.36
CA LEU A 16 -5.67 -0.49 1.16
C LEU A 16 -6.56 0.77 1.08
N LEU A 17 -7.71 0.69 0.42
CA LEU A 17 -8.70 1.75 0.38
C LEU A 17 -9.28 2.04 1.77
N ALA A 18 -9.65 0.99 2.53
CA ALA A 18 -10.15 1.13 3.89
C ALA A 18 -9.13 1.80 4.82
N ILE A 19 -7.86 1.40 4.73
CA ILE A 19 -6.76 2.05 5.48
C ILE A 19 -6.60 3.51 5.06
N THR A 20 -6.69 3.81 3.76
CA THR A 20 -6.62 5.19 3.27
C THR A 20 -7.72 6.06 3.86
N ILE A 21 -8.97 5.56 3.89
CA ILE A 21 -10.10 6.25 4.51
C ILE A 21 -9.84 6.47 6.01
N ALA A 22 -9.34 5.45 6.72
CA ALA A 22 -9.00 5.56 8.13
C ALA A 22 -7.89 6.59 8.40
N CYS A 23 -6.84 6.63 7.56
CA CYS A 23 -5.77 7.62 7.66
C CYS A 23 -6.30 9.04 7.45
N THR A 24 -7.16 9.25 6.45
CA THR A 24 -7.79 10.55 6.19
C THR A 24 -8.67 10.98 7.36
N GLY A 25 -9.49 10.07 7.91
CA GLY A 25 -10.32 10.37 9.08
C GLY A 25 -9.48 10.72 10.32
N ALA A 26 -8.39 9.99 10.56
CA ALA A 26 -7.45 10.26 11.63
C ALA A 26 -6.76 11.62 11.47
N LEU A 27 -6.38 11.99 10.23
CA LEU A 27 -5.80 13.29 9.92
C LEU A 27 -6.78 14.43 10.19
N LEU A 28 -8.03 14.30 9.72
CA LEU A 28 -9.07 15.31 9.94
C LEU A 28 -9.42 15.47 11.43
N SER A 29 -9.41 14.38 12.19
CA SER A 29 -9.61 14.42 13.66
C SER A 29 -8.44 15.09 14.38
N ASN A 30 -7.20 14.84 13.94
CA ASN A 30 -6.04 15.56 14.47
C ASN A 30 -6.12 17.06 14.14
N TYR A 31 -6.57 17.42 12.93
CA TYR A 31 -6.79 18.82 12.57
C TYR A 31 -7.87 19.48 13.42
N SER A 32 -9.03 18.84 13.59
CA SER A 32 -10.14 19.38 14.39
C SER A 32 -9.79 19.52 15.88
N SER A 33 -8.79 18.78 16.37
CA SER A 33 -8.28 18.89 17.75
C SER A 33 -7.18 19.95 17.91
N GLY A 34 -6.91 20.76 16.88
CA GLY A 34 -5.95 21.87 16.92
C GLY A 34 -4.48 21.43 16.88
N LYS A 35 -4.20 20.17 16.48
CA LYS A 35 -2.83 19.65 16.38
C LYS A 35 -2.07 20.14 15.15
N TYR A 36 -2.75 20.82 14.23
CA TYR A 36 -2.20 21.39 13.00
C TYR A 36 -2.50 22.90 12.97
N SER A 37 -1.60 23.69 12.37
CA SER A 37 -1.85 25.11 12.15
C SER A 37 -3.02 25.31 11.19
N SER A 38 -3.73 26.44 11.29
CA SER A 38 -4.86 26.78 10.41
C SER A 38 -4.44 27.25 9.00
N GLU A 39 -3.17 27.11 8.66
CA GLU A 39 -2.64 27.48 7.34
C GLU A 39 -3.07 26.45 6.29
N ALA A 40 -3.46 26.90 5.09
CA ALA A 40 -3.94 26.01 4.04
C ALA A 40 -2.93 24.92 3.65
N ASP A 41 -1.63 25.24 3.68
CA ASP A 41 -0.56 24.29 3.38
C ASP A 41 -0.39 23.19 4.44
N SER A 42 -0.92 23.41 5.65
CA SER A 42 -0.79 22.46 6.77
C SER A 42 -1.52 21.14 6.51
N LEU A 43 -2.62 21.17 5.76
CA LEU A 43 -3.45 20.01 5.43
C LEU A 43 -3.23 19.46 4.03
N ILE A 44 -2.78 20.28 3.07
CA ILE A 44 -2.57 19.85 1.69
C ILE A 44 -1.46 18.81 1.61
N ILE A 45 -0.32 19.04 2.28
CA ILE A 45 0.82 18.12 2.24
C ILE A 45 0.45 16.74 2.81
N PRO A 46 -0.15 16.64 4.01
CA PRO A 46 -0.47 15.33 4.59
C PRO A 46 -1.59 14.60 3.83
N LEU A 47 -2.60 15.30 3.31
CA LEU A 47 -3.63 14.70 2.44
C LEU A 47 -3.03 14.18 1.13
N SER A 48 -2.14 14.95 0.52
CA SER A 48 -1.45 14.56 -0.71
C SER A 48 -0.59 13.33 -0.48
N ALA A 49 0.12 13.26 0.66
CA ALA A 49 0.91 12.09 1.02
C ALA A 49 0.05 10.81 1.13
N ILE A 50 -1.16 10.92 1.71
CA ILE A 50 -2.11 9.80 1.78
C ILE A 50 -2.55 9.37 0.37
N ALA A 51 -3.02 10.32 -0.45
CA ALA A 51 -3.54 10.05 -1.78
C ALA A 51 -2.47 9.47 -2.72
N ILE A 52 -1.27 10.06 -2.75
CA ILE A 52 -0.15 9.59 -3.57
C ILE A 52 0.27 8.19 -3.14
N THR A 53 0.29 7.89 -1.84
CA THR A 53 0.62 6.55 -1.35
C THR A 53 -0.39 5.51 -1.82
N LEU A 54 -1.70 5.81 -1.75
CA LEU A 54 -2.74 4.92 -2.27
C LEU A 54 -2.54 4.67 -3.77
N LEU A 55 -2.39 5.73 -4.56
CA LEU A 55 -2.23 5.64 -6.02
C LEU A 55 -0.98 4.85 -6.40
N ALA A 56 0.16 5.12 -5.76
CA ALA A 56 1.40 4.40 -5.99
C ALA A 56 1.25 2.92 -5.67
N GLN A 57 0.66 2.57 -4.52
CA GLN A 57 0.48 1.18 -4.12
C GLN A 57 -0.50 0.42 -5.02
N VAL A 58 -1.60 1.06 -5.46
CA VAL A 58 -2.54 0.48 -6.43
C VAL A 58 -1.86 0.26 -7.79
N PHE A 59 -1.09 1.23 -8.27
CA PHE A 59 -0.35 1.12 -9.52
C PHE A 59 0.69 -0.02 -9.47
N LEU A 60 1.50 -0.06 -8.42
CA LEU A 60 2.50 -1.11 -8.21
C LEU A 60 1.84 -2.49 -8.08
N TYR A 61 0.69 -2.56 -7.40
CA TYR A 61 -0.09 -3.79 -7.33
C TYR A 61 -0.60 -4.22 -8.72
N ALA A 62 -1.08 -3.28 -9.54
CA ALA A 62 -1.53 -3.57 -10.90
C ALA A 62 -0.40 -4.14 -11.78
N LEU A 63 0.84 -3.66 -11.62
CA LEU A 63 2.01 -4.22 -12.31
C LEU A 63 2.31 -5.66 -11.92
N GLN A 64 1.90 -6.08 -10.72
CA GLN A 64 2.11 -7.45 -10.23
C GLN A 64 1.00 -8.41 -10.69
N LEU A 65 -0.20 -7.92 -11.04
CA LEU A 65 -1.35 -8.75 -11.48
C LEU A 65 -1.05 -9.72 -12.65
N PRO A 66 -0.28 -9.36 -13.69
CA PRO A 66 0.04 -10.27 -14.79
C PRO A 66 0.85 -11.50 -14.35
N TYR A 67 1.69 -11.34 -13.32
CA TYR A 67 2.44 -12.45 -12.71
C TYR A 67 1.53 -13.33 -11.86
N TYR A 68 0.52 -12.75 -11.21
CA TYR A 68 -0.42 -13.47 -10.35
C TYR A 68 -1.52 -14.24 -11.10
N THR A 69 -1.96 -13.71 -12.24
CA THR A 69 -3.09 -14.27 -13.00
C THR A 69 -2.68 -15.41 -13.93
N HIS A 70 -1.43 -15.42 -14.42
CA HIS A 70 -0.93 -16.38 -15.39
C HIS A 70 0.25 -17.15 -14.80
N ARG A 71 0.21 -18.48 -14.85
CA ARG A 71 1.32 -19.31 -14.39
C ARG A 71 2.58 -18.92 -15.18
N PRO A 72 3.68 -18.49 -14.54
CA PRO A 72 4.88 -18.12 -15.25
C PRO A 72 5.45 -19.36 -15.93
N SER A 73 5.40 -19.43 -17.27
CA SER A 73 6.16 -20.40 -18.02
C SER A 73 7.64 -20.02 -17.97
N GLN A 74 8.56 -20.97 -18.15
CA GLN A 74 9.99 -20.67 -18.27
C GLN A 74 10.36 -19.93 -19.57
N SER A 75 9.38 -19.40 -20.30
CA SER A 75 9.62 -18.51 -21.44
C SER A 75 10.18 -17.17 -20.97
N GLY A 76 10.91 -16.46 -21.85
CA GLY A 76 11.40 -15.12 -21.57
C GLY A 76 10.31 -14.13 -21.12
N ARG A 77 9.09 -14.24 -21.67
CA ARG A 77 7.93 -13.44 -21.22
C ARG A 77 7.50 -13.75 -19.78
N GLY A 78 7.63 -15.00 -19.33
CA GLY A 78 7.34 -15.39 -17.94
C GLY A 78 8.37 -14.84 -16.96
N LEU A 79 9.66 -14.85 -17.34
CA LEU A 79 10.75 -14.24 -16.56
C LEU A 79 10.56 -12.73 -16.39
N VAL A 80 10.21 -12.01 -17.47
CA VAL A 80 9.95 -10.56 -17.41
C VAL A 80 8.82 -10.25 -16.42
N LYS A 81 7.70 -10.98 -16.47
CA LYS A 81 6.59 -10.79 -15.52
C LYS A 81 7.03 -11.00 -14.07
N LYS A 82 7.86 -12.02 -13.81
CA LYS A 82 8.40 -12.29 -12.47
C LYS A 82 9.29 -11.15 -11.98
N THR A 83 10.21 -10.69 -12.82
CA THR A 83 11.11 -9.58 -12.48
C THR A 83 10.32 -8.31 -12.18
N VAL A 84 9.34 -7.95 -13.03
CA VAL A 84 8.47 -6.79 -12.81
C VAL A 84 7.72 -6.90 -11.48
N ALA A 85 7.16 -8.07 -11.17
CA ALA A 85 6.45 -8.27 -9.90
C ALA A 85 7.38 -8.08 -8.69
N ILE A 86 8.59 -8.66 -8.72
CA ILE A 86 9.58 -8.52 -7.63
C ILE A 86 10.01 -7.06 -7.46
N VAL A 87 10.31 -6.37 -8.56
CA VAL A 87 10.69 -4.94 -8.52
C VAL A 87 9.55 -4.10 -7.97
N ALA A 88 8.32 -4.33 -8.42
CA ALA A 88 7.15 -3.64 -7.90
C ALA A 88 6.94 -3.92 -6.40
N THR A 89 7.18 -5.15 -5.94
CA THR A 89 7.12 -5.49 -4.51
C THR A 89 8.16 -4.71 -3.70
N ALA A 90 9.40 -4.63 -4.18
CA ALA A 90 10.47 -3.89 -3.51
C ALA A 90 10.17 -2.39 -3.43
N ILE A 91 9.67 -1.80 -4.52
CA ILE A 91 9.25 -0.40 -4.53
C ILE A 91 8.08 -0.18 -3.55
N SER A 92 7.07 -1.06 -3.54
CA SER A 92 5.95 -0.98 -2.59
C SER A 92 6.41 -1.00 -1.14
N LEU A 93 7.34 -1.89 -0.77
CA LEU A 93 7.90 -1.92 0.59
C LEU A 93 8.66 -0.64 0.94
N THR A 94 9.42 -0.11 -0.03
CA THR A 94 10.16 1.15 0.15
C THR A 94 9.19 2.31 0.36
N THR A 95 8.12 2.40 -0.44
CA THR A 95 7.05 3.40 -0.27
C THR A 95 6.39 3.30 1.10
N PHE A 96 6.12 2.08 1.60
CA PHE A 96 5.63 1.90 2.97
C PHE A 96 6.63 2.39 4.02
N GLY A 97 7.92 2.09 3.88
CA GLY A 97 8.95 2.59 4.80
C GLY A 97 9.01 4.13 4.82
N TRP A 98 8.95 4.76 3.65
CA TRP A 98 8.94 6.22 3.52
C TRP A 98 7.71 6.86 4.16
N ILE A 99 6.50 6.35 3.88
CA ILE A 99 5.29 6.94 4.44
C ILE A 99 5.19 6.73 5.95
N ILE A 100 5.64 5.58 6.47
CA ILE A 100 5.71 5.33 7.92
C ILE A 100 6.66 6.32 8.60
N LYS A 101 7.80 6.63 7.96
CA LYS A 101 8.74 7.64 8.44
C LYS A 101 8.16 9.05 8.34
N PHE A 102 7.44 9.39 7.27
CA PHE A 102 6.77 10.68 7.13
C PHE A 102 5.82 10.97 8.29
N TRP A 103 5.11 9.94 8.77
CA TRP A 103 4.21 10.05 9.92
C TRP A 103 4.89 9.83 11.27
N SER A 104 6.23 9.77 11.35
CA SER A 104 6.92 9.57 12.62
C SER A 104 6.77 10.81 13.50
N GLY A 105 6.01 10.70 14.58
CA GLY A 105 5.81 11.77 15.54
C GLY A 105 4.62 11.49 16.45
N ALA A 106 4.66 12.02 17.68
CA ALA A 106 3.63 11.77 18.70
C ALA A 106 2.22 12.20 18.23
N THR A 107 2.15 13.27 17.44
CA THR A 107 0.91 13.83 16.91
C THR A 107 0.16 12.87 15.98
N ASN A 108 0.88 12.03 15.23
CA ASN A 108 0.37 11.23 14.12
C ASN A 108 0.56 9.72 14.31
N LEU A 109 0.76 9.28 15.55
CA LEU A 109 0.99 7.88 15.89
C LEU A 109 -0.13 6.95 15.37
N ASN A 110 -1.38 7.41 15.40
CA ASN A 110 -2.53 6.69 14.86
C ASN A 110 -2.38 6.42 13.34
N ILE A 111 -2.01 7.44 12.57
CA ILE A 111 -1.79 7.32 11.11
C ILE A 111 -0.58 6.43 10.83
N GLN A 112 0.48 6.57 11.63
CA GLN A 112 1.67 5.73 11.52
C GLN A 112 1.34 4.24 11.73
N LEU A 113 0.58 3.90 12.77
CA LEU A 113 0.17 2.53 13.07
C LEU A 113 -0.72 1.92 11.96
N LEU A 114 -1.57 2.74 11.33
CA LEU A 114 -2.36 2.32 10.17
C LEU A 114 -1.47 1.95 8.98
N TYR A 115 -0.43 2.75 8.68
CA TYR A 115 0.52 2.42 7.62
C TYR A 115 1.43 1.23 7.94
N ILE A 116 1.83 1.04 9.21
CA ILE A 116 2.51 -0.18 9.66
C ILE A 116 1.63 -1.40 9.43
N SER A 117 0.34 -1.31 9.80
CA SER A 117 -0.63 -2.39 9.56
C SER A 117 -0.78 -2.68 8.07
N ALA A 118 -0.86 -1.65 7.23
CA ALA A 118 -0.89 -1.81 5.76
C ALA A 118 0.34 -2.55 5.24
N ALA A 119 1.53 -2.19 5.71
CA ALA A 119 2.79 -2.80 5.32
C ALA A 119 2.84 -4.29 5.72
N ILE A 120 2.37 -4.63 6.92
CA ILE A 120 2.29 -6.03 7.39
C ILE A 120 1.30 -6.83 6.54
N ILE A 121 0.13 -6.28 6.26
CA ILE A 121 -0.88 -6.93 5.40
C ILE A 121 -0.33 -7.14 4.00
N PHE A 122 0.36 -6.15 3.43
CA PHE A 122 1.03 -6.26 2.14
C PHE A 122 2.11 -7.35 2.16
N ALA A 123 2.98 -7.38 3.16
CA ALA A 123 4.01 -8.40 3.29
C ALA A 123 3.40 -9.82 3.38
N GLY A 124 2.34 -9.99 4.18
CA GLY A 124 1.60 -11.24 4.28
C GLY A 124 0.96 -11.65 2.95
N PHE A 125 0.41 -10.69 2.21
CA PHE A 125 -0.13 -10.89 0.86
C PHE A 125 0.96 -11.35 -0.12
N GLN A 126 2.10 -10.67 -0.17
CA GLN A 126 3.24 -11.04 -1.01
C GLN A 126 3.79 -12.42 -0.66
N TYR A 127 3.93 -12.74 0.63
CA TYR A 127 4.39 -14.04 1.10
C TYR A 127 3.49 -15.17 0.58
N ARG A 128 2.16 -15.07 0.79
CA ARG A 128 1.21 -16.08 0.29
C ARG A 128 1.25 -16.23 -1.23
N LEU A 129 1.56 -15.16 -1.95
CA LEU A 129 1.63 -15.18 -3.40
C LEU A 129 2.91 -15.83 -3.93
N TYR A 130 4.06 -15.50 -3.36
CA TYR A 130 5.34 -16.09 -3.79
C TYR A 130 5.54 -17.53 -3.31
N GLN A 131 4.80 -17.98 -2.29
CA GLN A 131 4.80 -19.38 -1.87
C GLN A 131 4.12 -20.34 -2.84
N LYS A 132 3.29 -19.84 -3.77
CA LYS A 132 2.73 -20.70 -4.81
C LYS A 132 3.79 -21.11 -5.81
N LYS A 133 4.27 -22.35 -5.66
CA LYS A 133 4.96 -23.11 -6.71
C LYS A 133 3.93 -23.66 -7.73
#